data_AF-A0AA87SVM9-F1
#
_entry.id   AF-A0AA87SVM9-F1
#
_cell.length_a   1.000
_cell.length_b   1.000
_cell.length_c   1.000
_cell.angle_alpha   90.00
_cell.angle_beta   90.00
_cell.angle_gamma   90.00
#
_symmetry.space_group_name_H-M   'P 1'
#
loop_
_entity.id
_entity.type
_entity.pdbx_description
1 polymer ?
#
loop_
_entity_poly.entity_id
_entity_poly.type
_entity_poly.pdbx_seq_one_letter_code
_entity_poly.pdbx_strand_id
1 'polypeptide(L)'
;MTDISDKNLNRSVYKKFGNNGLFVIRTQGPDAGRALQFASSPIGAELTGLWFAPDQKELFLSVQHPGETTKDYRNPTSRWPHGGNSMPRSGVVAIYLK
;
A
#
# COMPACT_ATOMS: atom_id res chain seq x y z
N MET A 1 0.14 6.91 -6.26
CA MET A 1 0.67 5.70 -5.60
C MET A 1 2.15 5.58 -5.92
N THR A 2 2.96 5.09 -5.00
CA THR A 2 4.33 4.68 -5.32
C THR A 2 4.36 3.21 -5.67
N ASP A 3 5.23 2.88 -6.61
CA ASP A 3 5.49 1.52 -7.08
C ASP A 3 7.02 1.39 -7.09
N ILE A 4 7.53 0.95 -5.94
CA ILE A 4 8.94 0.64 -5.71
C ILE A 4 8.98 -0.86 -5.51
N SER A 5 9.72 -1.56 -6.36
CA SER A 5 9.88 -3.01 -6.24
C SER A 5 10.42 -3.41 -4.87
N ASP A 6 10.02 -4.57 -4.36
CA ASP A 6 10.40 -5.02 -3.01
C ASP A 6 11.91 -5.24 -2.86
N LYS A 7 12.62 -5.45 -3.97
CA LYS A 7 14.09 -5.49 -4.02
C LYS A 7 14.75 -4.15 -3.70
N ASN A 8 14.06 -3.03 -3.91
CA ASN A 8 14.55 -1.67 -3.72
C ASN A 8 13.91 -0.97 -2.50
N LEU A 9 12.74 -1.43 -2.07
CA LEU A 9 12.05 -0.94 -0.88
C LEU A 9 12.97 -0.90 0.34
N ASN A 10 12.86 0.17 1.12
CA ASN A 10 13.64 0.39 2.35
C ASN A 10 15.18 0.42 2.17
N ARG A 11 15.69 0.58 0.94
CA ARG A 11 17.14 0.58 0.63
C ARG A 11 17.55 1.84 -0.10
N SER A 12 18.83 2.19 0.03
CA SER A 12 19.47 3.29 -0.72
C SER A 12 18.62 4.58 -0.70
N VAL A 13 18.40 5.20 -1.85
CA VAL A 13 17.58 6.40 -2.05
C VAL A 13 16.12 6.24 -1.62
N TYR A 14 15.62 5.00 -1.54
CA TYR A 14 14.23 4.70 -1.19
C TYR A 14 14.00 4.47 0.30
N LYS A 15 15.07 4.37 1.10
CA LYS A 15 14.99 4.08 2.55
C LYS A 15 14.05 5.03 3.29
N LYS A 16 14.00 6.30 2.89
CA LYS A 16 13.17 7.33 3.53
C LYS A 16 11.66 7.19 3.27
N PHE A 17 11.25 6.43 2.24
CA PHE A 17 9.85 6.33 1.85
C PHE A 17 9.10 5.21 2.58
N GLY A 18 9.80 4.23 3.16
CA GLY A 18 9.16 3.09 3.82
C GLY A 18 8.56 2.12 2.80
N ASN A 19 7.43 1.50 3.16
CA ASN A 19 6.61 0.71 2.24
C ASN A 19 5.98 1.57 1.15
N ASN A 20 5.49 0.97 0.06
CA ASN A 20 4.76 1.70 -0.97
C ASN A 20 3.55 2.41 -0.38
N GLY A 21 3.21 3.60 -0.90
CA GLY A 21 2.17 4.45 -0.34
C GLY A 21 1.15 4.96 -1.35
N LEU A 22 -0.05 5.22 -0.85
CA LEU A 22 -1.06 6.03 -1.54
C LEU A 22 -0.96 7.46 -1.02
N PHE A 23 -0.90 8.42 -1.94
CA PHE A 23 -0.77 9.84 -1.65
C PHE A 23 -1.93 10.62 -2.27
N VAL A 24 -2.37 11.65 -1.56
CA VAL A 24 -3.33 12.65 -2.03
C VAL A 24 -2.56 13.93 -2.31
N ILE A 25 -2.79 14.52 -3.49
CA ILE A 25 -2.24 15.82 -3.86
C ILE A 25 -3.43 16.74 -4.09
N ARG A 26 -3.56 17.77 -3.26
CA ARG A 26 -4.59 18.79 -3.44
C ARG A 26 -4.21 19.65 -4.64
N THR A 27 -5.19 19.96 -5.50
CA THR A 27 -4.99 20.79 -6.69
C THR A 27 -5.19 22.28 -6.42
N GLN A 28 -5.78 22.65 -5.28
CA GLN A 28 -6.15 24.01 -4.93
C GLN A 28 -6.01 24.26 -3.41
N GLY A 29 -5.94 25.54 -3.04
CA GLY A 29 -5.82 26.00 -1.65
C GLY A 29 -4.37 26.04 -1.14
N PRO A 30 -4.17 26.34 0.16
CA PRO A 30 -2.84 26.55 0.75
C PRO A 30 -1.89 25.33 0.65
N ASP A 31 -2.44 24.12 0.50
CA ASP A 31 -1.69 22.87 0.35
C ASP A 31 -1.58 22.41 -1.11
N ALA A 32 -1.92 23.25 -2.09
CA ALA A 32 -1.86 22.87 -3.49
C ALA A 32 -0.47 22.37 -3.87
N GLY A 33 -0.39 21.20 -4.51
CA GLY A 33 0.86 20.56 -4.90
C GLY A 33 1.61 19.83 -3.77
N ARG A 34 1.17 19.92 -2.51
CA ARG A 34 1.75 19.15 -1.40
C ARG A 34 1.26 17.70 -1.45
N ALA A 35 2.19 16.75 -1.47
CA ALA A 35 1.87 15.33 -1.39
C ALA A 35 1.64 14.91 0.07
N LEU A 36 0.43 14.41 0.37
CA LEU A 36 0.03 13.93 1.68
C LEU A 36 -0.13 12.42 1.63
N GLN A 37 0.57 11.69 2.48
CA GLN A 37 0.39 10.24 2.54
C GLN A 37 -0.95 9.91 3.17
N PHE A 38 -1.78 9.15 2.45
CA PHE A 38 -3.09 8.70 2.91
C PHE A 38 -3.06 7.27 3.45
N ALA A 39 -2.29 6.39 2.80
CA ALA A 39 -2.12 5.01 3.25
C ALA A 39 -0.70 4.49 2.97
N SER A 40 -0.26 3.54 3.78
CA SER A 40 0.93 2.73 3.58
C SER A 40 0.54 1.30 3.29
N SER A 41 1.19 0.68 2.30
CA SER A 41 0.98 -0.72 1.95
C SER A 41 1.54 -1.67 3.02
N PRO A 42 1.08 -2.93 3.03
CA PRO A 42 1.76 -4.00 3.77
C PRO A 42 3.20 -4.21 3.29
N ILE A 43 3.97 -4.99 4.05
CA ILE A 43 5.34 -5.34 3.71
C ILE A 43 5.39 -6.03 2.33
N GLY A 44 6.28 -5.56 1.47
CA GLY A 44 6.53 -6.09 0.14
C GLY A 44 5.31 -6.11 -0.77
N ALA A 45 4.42 -5.13 -0.62
CA ALA A 45 3.22 -4.98 -1.41
C ALA A 45 3.21 -3.67 -2.18
N GLU A 46 2.29 -3.56 -3.14
CA GLU A 46 1.94 -2.34 -3.84
C GLU A 46 0.44 -2.07 -3.69
N LEU A 47 0.07 -0.78 -3.71
CA LEU A 47 -1.32 -0.35 -3.76
C LEU A 47 -1.68 0.00 -5.20
N THR A 48 -2.70 -0.66 -5.74
CA THR A 48 -3.14 -0.51 -7.13
C THR A 48 -4.66 -0.57 -7.23
N GLY A 49 -5.24 -0.38 -8.42
CA GLY A 49 -6.67 -0.57 -8.66
C GLY A 49 -7.55 0.31 -7.77
N LEU A 50 -7.34 1.63 -7.81
CA LEU A 50 -8.11 2.60 -7.05
C LEU A 50 -9.52 2.78 -7.64
N TRP A 51 -10.54 2.74 -6.79
CA TRP A 51 -11.92 3.01 -7.17
C TRP A 51 -12.70 3.66 -6.03
N PHE A 52 -13.51 4.69 -6.32
CA PHE A 52 -14.43 5.26 -5.34
C PHE A 52 -15.83 4.67 -5.53
N ALA A 53 -16.53 4.37 -4.43
CA ALA A 53 -17.96 4.11 -4.48
C ALA A 53 -18.71 5.30 -5.12
N PRO A 54 -19.88 5.10 -5.75
CA PRO A 54 -20.63 6.18 -6.40
C PRO A 54 -20.94 7.37 -5.50
N ASP A 55 -21.14 7.14 -4.20
CA ASP A 55 -21.39 8.18 -3.20
C ASP A 55 -20.12 8.81 -2.59
N GLN A 56 -18.95 8.36 -3.05
CA GLN A 56 -17.61 8.80 -2.64
C GLN A 56 -17.30 8.59 -1.14
N LYS A 57 -18.07 7.77 -0.43
CA LYS A 57 -17.83 7.50 1.00
C LYS A 57 -16.86 6.35 1.25
N GLU A 58 -16.64 5.53 0.24
CA GLU A 58 -15.75 4.38 0.28
C GLU A 58 -14.72 4.46 -0.85
N LEU A 59 -13.46 4.21 -0.49
CA LEU A 59 -12.34 4.03 -1.40
C LEU A 59 -11.97 2.54 -1.41
N PHE A 60 -12.10 1.90 -2.56
CA PHE A 60 -11.59 0.56 -2.82
C PHE A 60 -10.16 0.63 -3.36
N LEU A 61 -9.29 -0.24 -2.84
CA LEU A 61 -7.90 -0.30 -3.23
C LEU A 61 -7.40 -1.74 -3.21
N SER A 62 -6.70 -2.15 -4.26
CA SER A 62 -6.08 -3.46 -4.36
C SER A 62 -4.71 -3.45 -3.66
N VAL A 63 -4.45 -4.47 -2.85
CA VAL A 63 -3.15 -4.80 -2.29
C VAL A 63 -2.54 -5.92 -3.13
N GLN A 64 -1.52 -5.59 -3.90
CA GLN A 64 -0.86 -6.52 -4.81
C GLN A 64 0.31 -7.21 -4.12
N HIS A 65 0.43 -8.53 -4.36
CA HIS A 65 1.55 -9.42 -4.00
C HIS A 65 2.27 -9.12 -2.67
N PRO A 66 1.57 -9.08 -1.52
CA PRO A 66 2.24 -8.87 -0.24
C PRO A 66 3.34 -9.91 0.01
N GLY A 67 4.53 -9.42 0.32
CA GLY A 67 5.71 -10.25 0.55
C GLY A 67 6.35 -10.81 -0.73
N GLU A 68 6.39 -10.02 -1.81
CA GLU A 68 6.98 -10.37 -3.12
C GLU A 68 8.34 -11.09 -3.02
N THR A 69 9.21 -10.67 -2.08
CA THR A 69 10.54 -11.29 -1.90
C THR A 69 10.59 -12.50 -0.98
N THR A 70 9.44 -13.10 -0.62
CA THR A 70 9.38 -14.33 0.17
C THR A 70 10.19 -15.45 -0.51
N LYS A 71 11.20 -15.97 0.21
CA LYS A 71 12.02 -17.12 -0.24
C LYS A 71 11.67 -18.42 0.46
N ASP A 72 11.17 -18.33 1.70
CA ASP A 72 10.75 -19.48 2.51
C ASP A 72 9.26 -19.36 2.84
N TYR A 73 8.46 -20.27 2.30
CA TYR A 73 7.02 -20.30 2.52
C TYR A 73 6.62 -20.65 3.96
N ARG A 74 7.52 -21.23 4.75
CA ARG A 74 7.28 -21.46 6.19
C ARG A 74 7.41 -20.14 6.96
N ASN A 75 8.21 -19.21 6.45
CA ASN A 75 8.45 -17.90 7.04
C ASN A 75 8.37 -16.76 6.00
N PRO A 76 7.19 -16.50 5.40
CA PRO A 76 7.00 -15.39 4.47
C PRO A 76 7.30 -14.04 5.12
N THR A 77 7.78 -13.12 4.28
CA THR A 77 8.14 -11.75 4.68
C THR A 77 6.93 -10.90 5.04
N SER A 78 5.74 -11.27 4.55
CA SER A 78 4.48 -10.65 4.90
C SER A 78 3.46 -11.70 5.34
N ARG A 79 2.58 -11.31 6.27
CA ARG A 79 1.47 -12.12 6.77
C ARG A 79 0.11 -11.46 6.51
N TRP A 80 0.10 -10.37 5.73
CA TRP A 80 -1.13 -9.65 5.43
C TRP A 80 -2.11 -10.51 4.59
N PRO A 81 -3.43 -10.45 4.83
CA PRO A 81 -4.12 -9.56 5.77
C PRO A 81 -4.29 -10.11 7.18
N HIS A 82 -4.20 -11.43 7.37
CA HIS A 82 -4.67 -12.07 8.61
C HIS A 82 -3.65 -12.12 9.74
N GLY A 83 -2.36 -11.88 9.45
CA GLY A 83 -1.30 -11.91 10.46
C GLY A 83 -1.00 -13.32 10.98
N GLY A 84 -0.23 -13.39 12.07
CA GLY A 84 0.15 -14.67 12.69
C GLY A 84 0.85 -15.61 11.72
N ASN A 85 0.35 -16.84 11.63
CA ASN A 85 0.91 -17.90 10.78
C ASN A 85 0.29 -17.97 9.38
N SER A 86 -0.53 -17.00 8.97
CA SER A 86 -1.20 -17.05 7.66
C SER A 86 -0.21 -16.87 6.51
N MET A 87 -0.53 -17.43 5.35
CA MET A 87 0.15 -17.08 4.10
C MET A 87 -0.32 -15.71 3.61
N PRO A 88 0.57 -14.89 3.03
CA PRO A 88 0.19 -13.62 2.46
C PRO A 88 -0.77 -13.82 1.28
N ARG A 89 -1.74 -12.91 1.15
CA ARG A 89 -2.74 -12.96 0.06
C ARG A 89 -2.96 -11.57 -0.49
N SER A 90 -3.03 -11.43 -1.81
CA SER A 90 -3.59 -10.22 -2.42
C SER A 90 -5.08 -10.09 -2.07
N GLY A 91 -5.58 -8.86 -2.10
CA GLY A 91 -6.98 -8.58 -1.81
C GLY A 91 -7.36 -7.16 -2.14
N VAL A 92 -8.66 -6.87 -2.08
CA VAL A 92 -9.20 -5.52 -2.19
C VAL A 92 -9.66 -5.09 -0.80
N VAL A 93 -9.28 -3.88 -0.39
CA VAL A 93 -9.73 -3.26 0.86
C VAL A 93 -10.74 -2.15 0.55
N ALA A 94 -11.71 -1.97 1.44
CA ALA A 94 -12.59 -0.82 1.46
C ALA A 94 -12.15 0.11 2.60
N ILE A 95 -11.95 1.40 2.29
CA ILE A 95 -11.52 2.42 3.22
C ILE A 95 -12.65 3.45 3.34
N TYR A 96 -13.17 3.63 4.55
CA TYR A 96 -14.26 4.57 4.84
C TYR A 96 -14.06 5.21 6.21
N LEU A 97 -14.68 6.36 6.42
CA LEU A 97 -14.71 7.04 7.72
C LEU A 97 -15.71 6.33 8.64
N LYS A 98 -15.31 6.12 9.89
CA LYS A 98 -16.20 5.58 10.95
C LYS A 98 -17.10 6.65 11.52
#